data_AF-A0A6T8KM51-F1
#
_entry.id   AF-A0A6T8KM51-F1
#
_cell.length_a   1.000
_cell.length_b   1.000
_cell.length_c   1.000
_cell.angle_alpha   90.00
_cell.angle_beta   90.00
_cell.angle_gamma   90.00
#
_symmetry.space_group_name_H-M   'P 1'
#
loop_
_entity.id
_entity.type
_entity.pdbx_description
1 polymer ?
#
loop_
_entity_poly.entity_id
_entity_poly.type
_entity_poly.pdbx_seq_one_letter_code
_entity_poly.pdbx_strand_id
1 'polypeptide(L)'
;PGAGRTVNIADVVDMLADANPAMHRPGDAGKVYQLDKAELKELFPAGIAGAWHLLLFGSRSRMPQHLRRADDWWNLCLKDTPGMVIRKEASHIMSALSCVARTNTLKGEPRVDTPGFLIDGAPGTGKSAVLNHVAHWAMKTGEWIVVWVPHASDLVTGKGLYAREHLDEETKRGEIIVQPSYAIRLLSDLVKMNKAKLSELTIDEEGAKVFIRDAIAEFEELHLQQREAKATPLLEKVIAALKEQTKYPVLVAVDEINALHGMSLYRDLDFKLLPSQNVKMAKLLGAYLDAGYKRGVVVGAATRQGLFANVKLPPFKAKPIQLRGFTTGEIETYITYMHKVRDFFTPPSKELVEYLAFCTAGRPLDIEKACAHEIFNLGQRTFPNYVKKTQFYKQGGYDDDLITDPSIPDLM
;
A
#
# COMPACT_ATOMS: atom_id res chain seq x y z
N PRO A 1 -12.04 -31.37 3.66
CA PRO A 1 -13.39 -30.91 3.27
C PRO A 1 -13.80 -29.73 4.17
N GLY A 2 -13.38 -28.53 3.78
CA GLY A 2 -13.58 -27.29 4.53
C GLY A 2 -14.95 -26.69 4.25
N ALA A 3 -15.84 -26.74 5.24
CA ALA A 3 -16.98 -25.84 5.29
C ALA A 3 -16.45 -24.46 5.69
N GLY A 4 -16.72 -23.44 4.86
CA GLY A 4 -16.40 -22.05 5.16
C GLY A 4 -16.96 -21.67 6.54
N ARG A 5 -16.08 -21.19 7.42
CA ARG A 5 -16.45 -20.70 8.75
C ARG A 5 -17.19 -19.38 8.61
N THR A 6 -18.52 -19.44 8.52
CA THR A 6 -19.38 -18.27 8.68
C THR A 6 -19.36 -17.87 10.15
N VAL A 7 -18.77 -16.70 10.45
CA VAL A 7 -19.00 -16.00 11.72
C VAL A 7 -20.52 -15.85 11.88
N ASN A 8 -21.07 -16.19 13.04
CA ASN A 8 -22.51 -16.13 13.28
C ASN A 8 -22.97 -14.66 13.20
N ILE A 9 -23.59 -14.27 12.09
CA ILE A 9 -23.82 -12.86 11.67
C ILE A 9 -24.69 -12.09 12.67
N ALA A 10 -25.56 -12.79 13.41
CA ALA A 10 -26.57 -12.19 14.29
C ALA A 10 -25.97 -11.36 15.46
N ASP A 11 -24.79 -11.70 15.97
CA ASP A 11 -24.16 -10.97 17.09
C ASP A 11 -23.25 -9.81 16.63
N VAL A 12 -23.22 -9.51 15.32
CA VAL A 12 -22.16 -8.72 14.65
C VAL A 12 -22.72 -7.64 13.73
N VAL A 13 -24.05 -7.54 13.59
CA VAL A 13 -24.70 -6.71 12.55
C VAL A 13 -24.34 -5.23 12.68
N ASP A 14 -24.18 -4.70 13.90
CA ASP A 14 -23.89 -3.28 14.11
C ASP A 14 -22.43 -2.89 13.85
N MET A 15 -21.50 -3.85 13.91
CA MET A 15 -20.06 -3.61 13.74
C MET A 15 -19.56 -3.93 12.33
N LEU A 16 -20.35 -4.63 11.52
CA LEU A 16 -20.03 -4.91 10.12
C LEU A 16 -20.72 -3.92 9.19
N ALA A 17 -19.97 -3.39 8.24
CA ALA A 17 -20.52 -2.74 7.08
C ALA A 17 -20.69 -3.74 5.93
N ASP A 18 -21.33 -3.29 4.85
CA ASP A 18 -21.41 -4.04 3.60
C ASP A 18 -20.01 -4.44 3.12
N ALA A 19 -19.82 -5.65 2.60
CA ALA A 19 -18.52 -6.06 2.08
C ALA A 19 -18.15 -5.31 0.79
N ASN A 20 -19.14 -4.80 0.06
CA ASN A 20 -18.94 -4.00 -1.12
C ASN A 20 -18.70 -2.52 -0.74
N PRO A 21 -17.47 -2.00 -0.94
CA PRO A 21 -17.17 -0.61 -0.58
C PRO A 21 -18.01 0.42 -1.32
N ALA A 22 -18.51 0.11 -2.52
CA ALA A 22 -19.39 1.01 -3.27
C ALA A 22 -20.71 1.34 -2.54
N MET A 23 -21.14 0.49 -1.60
CA MET A 23 -22.36 0.66 -0.82
C MET A 23 -22.14 1.42 0.51
N HIS A 24 -20.89 1.68 0.89
CA HIS A 24 -20.57 2.35 2.15
C HIS A 24 -21.11 3.77 2.21
N ARG A 25 -21.63 4.14 3.38
CA ARG A 25 -22.17 5.46 3.66
C ARG A 25 -21.36 6.14 4.78
N PRO A 26 -21.45 7.47 4.92
CA PRO A 26 -20.83 8.17 6.05
C PRO A 26 -21.23 7.62 7.43
N GLY A 27 -22.42 7.02 7.56
CA GLY A 27 -22.89 6.36 8.78
C GLY A 27 -22.22 5.02 9.10
N ASP A 28 -21.44 4.46 8.18
CA ASP A 28 -20.67 3.23 8.41
C ASP A 28 -19.28 3.50 8.98
N ALA A 29 -18.91 4.77 9.21
CA ALA A 29 -17.67 5.13 9.88
C ALA A 29 -17.59 4.48 11.27
N GLY A 30 -16.46 3.82 11.56
CA GLY A 30 -16.23 3.06 12.78
C GLY A 30 -16.59 1.57 12.69
N LYS A 31 -17.27 1.13 11.63
CA LYS A 31 -17.53 -0.29 11.35
C LYS A 31 -16.36 -0.95 10.62
N VAL A 32 -16.30 -2.28 10.63
CA VAL A 32 -15.37 -3.07 9.83
C VAL A 32 -16.09 -3.60 8.60
N TYR A 33 -15.47 -3.52 7.43
CA TYR A 33 -15.93 -4.27 6.27
C TYR A 33 -14.94 -5.39 5.94
N GLN A 34 -15.48 -6.54 5.55
CA GLN A 34 -14.69 -7.72 5.21
C GLN A 34 -14.18 -7.61 3.78
N LEU A 35 -12.92 -7.97 3.59
CA LEU A 35 -12.27 -8.01 2.30
C LEU A 35 -12.23 -9.45 1.80
N ASP A 36 -12.72 -9.68 0.59
CA ASP A 36 -12.54 -10.97 -0.06
C ASP A 36 -11.08 -11.12 -0.51
N LYS A 37 -10.43 -12.20 -0.06
CA LYS A 37 -9.08 -12.58 -0.48
C LYS A 37 -9.01 -12.74 -2.01
N ALA A 38 -9.94 -13.47 -2.64
CA ALA A 38 -9.83 -13.71 -4.08
C ALA A 38 -9.85 -12.39 -4.85
N GLU A 39 -10.74 -11.49 -4.46
CA GLU A 39 -10.91 -10.18 -5.03
C GLU A 39 -9.70 -9.26 -4.80
N LEU A 40 -9.18 -9.19 -3.58
CA LEU A 40 -8.01 -8.38 -3.25
C LEU A 40 -6.77 -8.80 -4.06
N LYS A 41 -6.65 -10.09 -4.43
CA LYS A 41 -5.55 -10.60 -5.25
C LYS A 41 -5.63 -10.08 -6.67
N GLU A 42 -6.85 -9.99 -7.19
CA GLU A 42 -7.14 -9.48 -8.53
C GLU A 42 -7.00 -7.94 -8.59
N LEU A 43 -7.51 -7.24 -7.59
CA LEU A 43 -7.55 -5.78 -7.55
C LEU A 43 -6.26 -5.12 -7.04
N PHE A 44 -5.56 -5.75 -6.08
CA PHE A 44 -4.42 -5.15 -5.36
C PHE A 44 -3.26 -6.14 -5.09
N PRO A 45 -2.61 -6.70 -6.12
CA PRO A 45 -1.52 -7.66 -5.92
C PRO A 45 -0.35 -7.12 -5.08
N ALA A 46 -0.18 -5.80 -5.01
CA ALA A 46 0.85 -5.12 -4.21
C ALA A 46 0.34 -4.04 -3.25
N GLY A 47 -0.99 -3.92 -3.07
CA GLY A 47 -1.59 -2.94 -2.15
C GLY A 47 -1.61 -3.44 -0.70
N ILE A 48 -2.81 -3.67 -0.16
CA ILE A 48 -3.04 -4.13 1.23
C ILE A 48 -2.12 -5.30 1.63
N ALA A 49 -1.94 -6.30 0.77
CA ALA A 49 -1.04 -7.44 1.04
C ALA A 49 0.43 -7.04 1.25
N GLY A 50 0.93 -6.03 0.52
CA GLY A 50 2.27 -5.48 0.71
C GLY A 50 2.40 -4.75 2.05
N ALA A 51 1.38 -3.99 2.44
CA ALA A 51 1.33 -3.32 3.75
C ALA A 51 1.29 -4.33 4.91
N TRP A 52 0.50 -5.41 4.80
CA TRP A 52 0.47 -6.50 5.78
C TRP A 52 1.79 -7.28 5.84
N HIS A 53 2.43 -7.50 4.69
CA HIS A 53 3.75 -8.12 4.65
C HIS A 53 4.79 -7.27 5.40
N LEU A 54 4.83 -5.97 5.16
CA LEU A 54 5.72 -5.05 5.88
C LEU A 54 5.44 -5.06 7.39
N LEU A 55 4.18 -5.19 7.79
CA LEU A 55 3.76 -5.25 9.19
C LEU A 55 4.23 -6.56 9.87
N LEU A 56 4.05 -7.71 9.20
CA LEU A 56 4.35 -9.03 9.76
C LEU A 56 5.85 -9.39 9.68
N PHE A 57 6.54 -8.96 8.63
CA PHE A 57 7.91 -9.41 8.31
C PHE A 57 8.94 -8.27 8.28
N GLY A 58 8.51 -7.02 8.52
CA GLY A 58 9.37 -5.83 8.47
C GLY A 58 9.83 -5.49 7.05
N SER A 59 10.80 -4.57 6.91
CA SER A 59 11.36 -4.16 5.60
C SER A 59 12.22 -5.23 4.91
N ARG A 60 12.18 -6.50 5.34
CA ARG A 60 12.91 -7.60 4.70
C ARG A 60 12.29 -7.86 3.33
N SER A 61 12.83 -7.21 2.31
CA SER A 61 12.41 -7.22 0.90
C SER A 61 12.62 -8.57 0.19
N ARG A 62 12.50 -9.70 0.89
CA ARG A 62 12.55 -11.00 0.22
C ARG A 62 11.30 -11.76 0.60
N MET A 63 10.46 -11.98 -0.42
CA MET A 63 9.68 -13.20 -0.52
C MET A 63 10.57 -14.33 0.00
N PRO A 64 10.20 -15.01 1.10
CA PRO A 64 11.00 -16.11 1.59
C PRO A 64 11.32 -17.05 0.43
N GLN A 65 12.60 -17.29 0.14
CA GLN A 65 13.04 -18.00 -1.07
C GLN A 65 12.42 -19.41 -1.20
N HIS A 66 11.82 -19.94 -0.13
CA HIS A 66 11.10 -21.20 -0.10
C HIS A 66 9.65 -21.11 -0.62
N LEU A 67 9.04 -19.92 -0.67
CA LEU A 67 7.72 -19.72 -1.28
C LEU A 67 7.93 -19.64 -2.79
N ARG A 68 7.75 -20.78 -3.46
CA ARG A 68 7.94 -20.91 -4.92
C ARG A 68 6.84 -20.21 -5.73
N ARG A 69 5.75 -19.75 -5.10
CA ARG A 69 4.58 -19.13 -5.75
C ARG A 69 4.10 -17.90 -4.98
N ALA A 70 3.70 -16.85 -5.73
CA ALA A 70 3.13 -15.62 -5.16
C ALA A 70 1.90 -15.88 -4.28
N ASP A 71 1.17 -16.96 -4.55
CA ASP A 71 -0.05 -17.37 -3.84
C ASP A 71 0.22 -17.80 -2.40
N ASP A 72 1.33 -18.52 -2.18
CA ASP A 72 1.70 -18.99 -0.84
C ASP A 72 2.11 -17.81 0.06
N TRP A 73 2.76 -16.79 -0.54
CA TRP A 73 3.09 -15.53 0.14
C TRP A 73 1.84 -14.73 0.50
N TRP A 74 0.86 -14.70 -0.38
CA TRP A 74 -0.38 -13.98 -0.19
C TRP A 74 -1.24 -14.60 0.93
N ASN A 75 -1.32 -15.94 0.96
CA ASN A 75 -1.97 -16.70 2.02
C ASN A 75 -1.26 -16.57 3.38
N LEU A 76 0.06 -16.35 3.38
CA LEU A 76 0.85 -16.14 4.59
C LEU A 76 0.67 -14.72 5.16
N CYS A 77 0.58 -13.70 4.30
CA CYS A 77 0.53 -12.30 4.73
C CYS A 77 -0.88 -11.84 5.13
N LEU A 78 -1.93 -12.41 4.53
CA LEU A 78 -3.31 -12.00 4.81
C LEU A 78 -4.01 -12.98 5.76
N LYS A 79 -4.58 -12.43 6.84
CA LYS A 79 -5.54 -13.09 7.73
C LYS A 79 -6.63 -13.79 6.93
N ASP A 80 -7.18 -14.92 7.41
CA ASP A 80 -8.18 -15.73 6.69
C ASP A 80 -9.40 -14.92 6.24
N THR A 81 -9.86 -14.01 7.08
CA THR A 81 -10.90 -13.03 6.78
C THR A 81 -10.35 -11.63 7.03
N PRO A 82 -9.61 -11.04 6.08
CA PRO A 82 -9.06 -9.72 6.26
C PRO A 82 -10.21 -8.71 6.38
N GLY A 83 -10.10 -7.79 7.31
CA GLY A 83 -11.10 -6.74 7.53
C GLY A 83 -10.43 -5.38 7.66
N MET A 84 -11.13 -4.34 7.25
CA MET A 84 -10.66 -2.97 7.38
C MET A 84 -11.71 -2.09 8.05
N VAL A 85 -11.27 -1.27 9.00
CA VAL A 85 -12.13 -0.28 9.66
C VAL A 85 -12.42 0.85 8.68
N ILE A 86 -13.70 1.15 8.48
CA ILE A 86 -14.16 2.29 7.70
C ILE A 86 -13.89 3.56 8.49
N ARG A 87 -12.97 4.36 7.98
CA ARG A 87 -12.58 5.63 8.60
C ARG A 87 -13.46 6.77 8.09
N LYS A 88 -13.72 7.75 8.96
CA LYS A 88 -14.44 8.97 8.60
C LYS A 88 -13.72 9.71 7.46
N GLU A 89 -12.39 9.75 7.51
CA GLU A 89 -11.55 10.39 6.50
C GLU A 89 -11.70 9.73 5.13
N ALA A 90 -11.79 8.39 5.07
CA ALA A 90 -12.07 7.66 3.83
C ALA A 90 -13.45 8.06 3.27
N SER A 91 -14.47 8.09 4.13
CA SER A 91 -15.85 8.45 3.74
C SER A 91 -15.94 9.87 3.18
N HIS A 92 -15.18 10.82 3.75
CA HIS A 92 -15.11 12.18 3.23
C HIS A 92 -14.48 12.23 1.82
N ILE A 93 -13.39 11.49 1.60
CA ILE A 93 -12.74 11.42 0.28
C ILE A 93 -13.68 10.76 -0.74
N MET A 94 -14.29 9.62 -0.40
CA MET A 94 -15.23 8.92 -1.27
C MET A 94 -16.45 9.79 -1.63
N SER A 95 -16.97 10.57 -0.67
CA SER A 95 -18.05 11.53 -0.93
C SER A 95 -17.61 12.64 -1.90
N ALA A 96 -16.42 13.20 -1.69
CA ALA A 96 -15.88 14.22 -2.59
C ALA A 96 -15.64 13.67 -4.01
N LEU A 97 -15.09 12.46 -4.14
CA LEU A 97 -14.93 11.78 -5.41
C LEU A 97 -16.30 11.52 -6.07
N SER A 98 -17.30 11.04 -5.31
CA SER A 98 -18.66 10.85 -5.82
C SER A 98 -19.25 12.13 -6.41
N CYS A 99 -19.00 13.28 -5.79
CA CYS A 99 -19.40 14.59 -6.34
C CYS A 99 -18.69 14.87 -7.67
N VAL A 100 -17.38 14.63 -7.77
CA VAL A 100 -16.58 14.82 -9.00
C VAL A 100 -17.07 13.91 -10.13
N ALA A 101 -17.43 12.66 -9.83
CA ALA A 101 -17.98 11.74 -10.82
C ALA A 101 -19.33 12.23 -11.37
N ARG A 102 -20.20 12.74 -10.47
CA ARG A 102 -21.58 13.16 -10.74
C ARG A 102 -21.73 14.56 -11.33
N THR A 103 -20.76 15.46 -11.17
CA THR A 103 -20.75 16.74 -11.88
C THR A 103 -20.56 16.49 -13.36
N ASN A 104 -21.66 16.10 -14.03
CA ASN A 104 -21.81 16.11 -15.46
C ASN A 104 -21.59 17.54 -15.95
N THR A 105 -20.66 17.66 -16.88
CA THR A 105 -20.38 18.80 -17.75
C THR A 105 -21.65 19.37 -18.38
N LEU A 106 -22.34 20.26 -17.67
CA LEU A 106 -23.31 21.17 -18.27
C LEU A 106 -22.61 22.52 -18.48
N LYS A 107 -22.07 22.71 -19.70
CA LYS A 107 -21.56 23.99 -20.24
C LYS A 107 -20.53 24.73 -19.37
N GLY A 108 -19.27 24.33 -19.50
CA GLY A 108 -18.11 25.03 -18.94
C GLY A 108 -16.93 24.08 -18.97
N GLU A 109 -15.72 24.58 -19.25
CA GLU A 109 -14.50 23.77 -19.19
C GLU A 109 -14.47 23.04 -17.84
N PRO A 110 -14.54 21.69 -17.82
CA PRO A 110 -14.48 20.96 -16.57
C PRO A 110 -13.03 21.00 -16.10
N ARG A 111 -12.63 22.10 -15.49
CA ARG A 111 -11.56 22.06 -14.50
C ARG A 111 -12.28 21.98 -13.17
N VAL A 112 -12.35 20.79 -12.60
CA VAL A 112 -12.53 20.74 -11.16
C VAL A 112 -11.22 21.28 -10.61
N ASP A 113 -11.20 22.53 -10.16
CA ASP A 113 -10.08 23.13 -9.43
C ASP A 113 -9.99 22.51 -8.01
N THR A 114 -10.22 21.20 -7.90
CA THR A 114 -9.93 20.45 -6.70
C THR A 114 -8.47 20.06 -6.77
N PRO A 115 -7.59 20.73 -6.00
CA PRO A 115 -6.25 20.19 -5.77
C PRO A 115 -6.40 18.76 -5.23
N GLY A 116 -5.50 17.87 -5.66
CA GLY A 116 -5.48 16.49 -5.17
C GLY A 116 -5.53 16.42 -3.63
N PHE A 117 -6.08 15.34 -3.11
CA PHE A 117 -6.14 15.12 -1.67
C PHE A 117 -4.80 14.61 -1.16
N LEU A 118 -4.26 15.24 -0.11
CA LEU A 118 -3.16 14.64 0.66
C LEU A 118 -3.67 14.11 1.98
N ILE A 119 -3.33 12.86 2.26
CA ILE A 119 -3.48 12.17 3.54
C ILE A 119 -2.14 12.25 4.27
N ASP A 120 -2.07 12.96 5.39
CA ASP A 120 -0.88 13.05 6.25
C ASP A 120 -1.25 12.75 7.71
N GLY A 121 -0.25 12.51 8.56
CA GLY A 121 -0.44 12.20 9.97
C GLY A 121 0.72 11.39 10.54
N ALA A 122 0.70 11.17 11.84
CA ALA A 122 1.76 10.47 12.57
C ALA A 122 2.04 9.06 12.00
N PRO A 123 3.24 8.49 12.22
CA PRO A 123 3.56 7.12 11.79
C PRO A 123 2.53 6.11 12.31
N GLY A 124 2.16 5.13 11.48
CA GLY A 124 1.28 4.04 11.92
C GLY A 124 -0.21 4.37 12.09
N THR A 125 -0.68 5.56 11.69
CA THR A 125 -2.10 6.00 11.84
C THR A 125 -3.10 5.39 10.83
N GLY A 126 -2.63 4.60 9.85
CA GLY A 126 -3.51 3.97 8.85
C GLY A 126 -3.68 4.76 7.54
N LYS A 127 -2.72 5.65 7.19
CA LYS A 127 -2.75 6.43 5.93
C LYS A 127 -2.88 5.56 4.68
N SER A 128 -2.00 4.57 4.55
CA SER A 128 -2.05 3.59 3.46
C SER A 128 -3.38 2.82 3.45
N ALA A 129 -3.92 2.43 4.61
CA ALA A 129 -5.19 1.72 4.69
C ALA A 129 -6.36 2.57 4.17
N VAL A 130 -6.45 3.84 4.57
CA VAL A 130 -7.45 4.78 4.05
C VAL A 130 -7.33 4.97 2.54
N LEU A 131 -6.10 5.12 2.03
CA LEU A 131 -5.88 5.25 0.59
C LEU A 131 -6.30 3.98 -0.18
N ASN A 132 -5.96 2.80 0.34
CA ASN A 132 -6.39 1.52 -0.25
C ASN A 132 -7.91 1.39 -0.23
N HIS A 133 -8.59 1.83 0.83
CA HIS A 133 -10.06 1.85 0.89
C HIS A 133 -10.65 2.70 -0.23
N VAL A 134 -10.14 3.91 -0.42
CA VAL A 134 -10.59 4.83 -1.49
C VAL A 134 -10.36 4.23 -2.87
N ALA A 135 -9.20 3.62 -3.11
CA ALA A 135 -8.90 2.95 -4.37
C ALA A 135 -9.85 1.76 -4.60
N HIS A 136 -10.11 0.96 -3.56
CA HIS A 136 -10.99 -0.21 -3.62
C HIS A 136 -12.43 0.20 -3.93
N TRP A 137 -12.92 1.26 -3.28
CA TRP A 137 -14.20 1.88 -3.59
C TRP A 137 -14.28 2.33 -5.06
N ALA A 138 -13.28 3.05 -5.56
CA ALA A 138 -13.28 3.56 -6.92
C ALA A 138 -13.28 2.43 -7.97
N MET A 139 -12.56 1.33 -7.72
CA MET A 139 -12.60 0.14 -8.57
C MET A 139 -14.00 -0.51 -8.57
N LYS A 140 -14.62 -0.63 -7.39
CA LYS A 140 -15.92 -1.31 -7.22
C LYS A 140 -17.12 -0.54 -7.74
N THR A 141 -17.09 0.79 -7.70
CA THR A 141 -18.13 1.59 -8.35
C THR A 141 -18.18 1.36 -9.86
N GLY A 142 -17.07 0.93 -10.47
CA GLY A 142 -17.00 0.68 -11.91
C GLY A 142 -17.01 1.94 -12.77
N GLU A 143 -17.09 3.14 -12.17
CA GLU A 143 -17.12 4.43 -12.90
C GLU A 143 -15.72 5.00 -13.15
N TRP A 144 -14.73 4.68 -12.31
CA TRP A 144 -13.41 5.31 -12.32
C TRP A 144 -12.35 4.52 -13.09
N ILE A 145 -11.43 5.21 -13.76
CA ILE A 145 -10.15 4.64 -14.14
C ILE A 145 -9.19 4.82 -12.96
N VAL A 146 -8.65 3.74 -12.43
CA VAL A 146 -7.77 3.76 -11.25
C VAL A 146 -6.33 3.49 -11.66
N VAL A 147 -5.45 4.43 -11.35
CA VAL A 147 -3.99 4.31 -11.43
C VAL A 147 -3.47 4.12 -10.01
N TRP A 148 -3.02 2.91 -9.68
CA TRP A 148 -2.59 2.54 -8.32
C TRP A 148 -1.07 2.47 -8.20
N VAL A 149 -0.49 3.28 -7.30
CA VAL A 149 0.95 3.29 -7.00
C VAL A 149 1.14 2.94 -5.51
N PRO A 150 1.43 1.66 -5.17
CA PRO A 150 1.45 1.19 -3.78
C PRO A 150 2.68 1.61 -2.99
N HIS A 151 3.83 1.83 -3.63
CA HIS A 151 5.08 2.21 -2.98
C HIS A 151 5.82 3.20 -3.87
N ALA A 152 5.52 4.49 -3.74
CA ALA A 152 6.21 5.52 -4.52
C ALA A 152 7.71 5.59 -4.18
N SER A 153 8.12 5.14 -2.99
CA SER A 153 9.54 5.07 -2.61
C SER A 153 10.38 4.13 -3.49
N ASP A 154 9.77 3.10 -4.10
CA ASP A 154 10.49 2.19 -4.99
C ASP A 154 11.07 2.92 -6.22
N LEU A 155 10.39 4.00 -6.66
CA LEU A 155 10.84 4.84 -7.77
C LEU A 155 12.11 5.61 -7.46
N VAL A 156 12.38 5.90 -6.20
CA VAL A 156 13.50 6.77 -5.81
C VAL A 156 14.60 6.01 -5.05
N THR A 157 14.36 4.76 -4.67
CA THR A 157 15.32 3.94 -3.90
C THR A 157 16.29 3.13 -4.75
N GLY A 158 16.20 3.18 -6.08
CA GLY A 158 17.09 2.41 -6.94
C GLY A 158 16.72 0.93 -7.05
N LYS A 159 15.47 0.56 -6.75
CA LYS A 159 15.02 -0.83 -6.91
C LYS A 159 14.70 -1.12 -8.38
N GLY A 160 15.23 -2.22 -8.89
CA GLY A 160 15.00 -2.69 -10.26
C GLY A 160 15.98 -2.11 -11.28
N LEU A 161 15.81 -2.52 -12.54
CA LEU A 161 16.63 -2.03 -13.64
C LEU A 161 16.25 -0.59 -13.98
N TYR A 162 17.27 0.22 -14.22
CA TYR A 162 17.11 1.60 -14.66
C TYR A 162 18.10 1.89 -15.77
N ALA A 163 17.72 2.80 -16.66
CA ALA A 163 18.56 3.36 -17.69
C ALA A 163 18.85 4.82 -17.36
N ARG A 164 20.02 5.28 -17.80
CA ARG A 164 20.35 6.71 -17.80
C ARG A 164 20.08 7.23 -19.19
N GLU A 165 19.27 8.26 -19.27
CA GLU A 165 19.14 9.09 -20.45
C GLU A 165 19.87 10.40 -20.17
N HIS A 166 20.79 10.77 -21.05
CA HIS A 166 21.28 12.14 -21.11
C HIS A 166 20.13 12.98 -21.68
N LEU A 167 19.76 14.11 -21.04
CA LEU A 167 18.60 14.87 -21.46
C LEU A 167 18.83 16.38 -21.53
N ASP A 168 18.32 16.94 -22.63
CA ASP A 168 18.01 18.33 -22.97
C ASP A 168 19.05 19.42 -22.69
N GLU A 169 19.70 19.88 -23.76
CA GLU A 169 20.43 21.16 -23.82
C GLU A 169 19.55 22.34 -23.36
N GLU A 170 18.22 22.22 -23.49
CA GLU A 170 17.25 23.27 -23.17
C GLU A 170 17.01 23.49 -21.67
N THR A 171 17.07 22.44 -20.83
CA THR A 171 16.76 22.56 -19.39
C THR A 171 17.98 22.56 -18.47
N LYS A 172 19.20 22.34 -19.02
CA LYS A 172 20.47 22.24 -18.26
C LYS A 172 20.38 21.28 -17.06
N ARG A 173 19.50 20.28 -17.12
CA ARG A 173 19.36 19.29 -16.05
C ARG A 173 20.39 18.19 -16.28
N GLY A 174 20.99 17.72 -15.19
CA GLY A 174 21.90 16.56 -15.22
C GLY A 174 21.18 15.27 -15.66
N GLU A 175 21.85 14.13 -15.51
CA GLU A 175 21.36 12.80 -15.91
C GLU A 175 19.89 12.57 -15.49
N ILE A 176 19.09 12.03 -16.42
CA ILE A 176 17.71 11.61 -16.18
C ILE A 176 17.66 10.10 -16.05
N ILE A 177 16.94 9.63 -15.04
CA ILE A 177 16.79 8.21 -14.75
C ILE A 177 15.44 7.73 -15.28
N VAL A 178 15.49 6.66 -16.07
CA VAL A 178 14.34 5.97 -16.63
C VAL A 178 14.24 4.57 -16.04
N GLN A 179 13.02 4.11 -15.76
CA GLN A 179 12.76 2.85 -15.06
C GLN A 179 11.81 1.95 -15.88
N PRO A 180 12.33 1.25 -16.90
CA PRO A 180 11.51 0.42 -17.77
C PRO A 180 10.75 -0.69 -17.04
N SER A 181 11.39 -1.36 -16.08
CA SER A 181 10.77 -2.45 -15.33
C SER A 181 9.54 -1.97 -14.54
N TYR A 182 9.60 -0.76 -14.00
CA TYR A 182 8.45 -0.16 -13.31
C TYR A 182 7.34 0.18 -14.30
N ALA A 183 7.68 0.76 -15.45
CA ALA A 183 6.71 1.11 -16.47
C ALA A 183 5.97 -0.12 -17.03
N ILE A 184 6.69 -1.22 -17.32
CA ILE A 184 6.10 -2.51 -17.74
C ILE A 184 5.08 -2.98 -16.71
N ARG A 185 5.45 -2.97 -15.43
CA ARG A 185 4.57 -3.41 -14.35
C ARG A 185 3.32 -2.54 -14.26
N LEU A 186 3.48 -1.21 -14.27
CA LEU A 186 2.35 -0.29 -14.17
C LEU A 186 1.40 -0.42 -15.37
N LEU A 187 1.91 -0.61 -16.59
CA LEU A 187 1.09 -0.86 -17.78
C LEU A 187 0.26 -2.15 -17.63
N SER A 188 0.87 -3.24 -17.17
CA SER A 188 0.16 -4.50 -16.94
C SER A 188 -0.91 -4.37 -15.84
N ASP A 189 -0.58 -3.65 -14.75
CA ASP A 189 -1.52 -3.39 -13.65
C ASP A 189 -2.70 -2.51 -14.11
N LEU A 190 -2.45 -1.50 -14.96
CA LEU A 190 -3.49 -0.65 -15.53
C LEU A 190 -4.50 -1.45 -16.36
N VAL A 191 -4.03 -2.36 -17.22
CA VAL A 191 -4.90 -3.21 -18.05
C VAL A 191 -5.74 -4.15 -17.18
N LYS A 192 -5.13 -4.78 -16.17
CA LYS A 192 -5.84 -5.68 -15.25
C LYS A 192 -6.95 -4.95 -14.50
N MET A 193 -6.67 -3.78 -13.94
CA MET A 193 -7.62 -3.03 -13.13
C MET A 193 -8.72 -2.34 -13.94
N ASN A 194 -8.46 -1.95 -15.20
CA ASN A 194 -9.34 -1.05 -15.96
C ASN A 194 -9.78 -1.61 -17.33
N LYS A 195 -9.72 -2.93 -17.52
CA LYS A 195 -9.87 -3.61 -18.83
C LYS A 195 -11.00 -3.07 -19.72
N ALA A 196 -12.21 -2.90 -19.16
CA ALA A 196 -13.38 -2.45 -19.92
C ALA A 196 -13.27 -0.99 -20.40
N LYS A 197 -12.68 -0.11 -19.58
CA LYS A 197 -12.59 1.32 -19.90
C LYS A 197 -11.46 1.62 -20.87
N LEU A 198 -10.33 0.91 -20.73
CA LEU A 198 -9.16 1.10 -21.60
C LEU A 198 -9.38 0.60 -23.03
N SER A 199 -10.33 -0.30 -23.27
CA SER A 199 -10.74 -0.67 -24.63
C SER A 199 -11.49 0.43 -25.39
N GLU A 200 -12.01 1.45 -24.69
CA GLU A 200 -12.78 2.53 -25.30
C GLU A 200 -11.97 3.81 -25.48
N LEU A 201 -10.76 3.86 -24.94
CA LEU A 201 -9.86 5.00 -25.01
C LEU A 201 -8.77 4.77 -26.05
N THR A 202 -8.37 5.84 -26.74
CA THR A 202 -7.35 5.80 -27.79
C THR A 202 -6.13 6.64 -27.43
N ILE A 203 -4.97 6.23 -27.91
CA ILE A 203 -3.74 7.00 -27.94
C ILE A 203 -3.36 7.30 -29.39
N ASP A 204 -2.64 8.41 -29.58
CA ASP A 204 -2.05 8.74 -30.87
C ASP A 204 -0.67 8.07 -30.98
N GLU A 205 -0.55 7.16 -31.95
CA GLU A 205 0.68 6.45 -32.27
C GLU A 205 1.04 6.73 -33.73
N GLU A 206 2.10 7.53 -33.93
CA GLU A 206 2.62 7.89 -35.27
C GLU A 206 1.56 8.49 -36.22
N GLY A 207 0.56 9.18 -35.65
CA GLY A 207 -0.54 9.82 -36.41
C GLY A 207 -1.77 8.93 -36.60
N ALA A 208 -1.74 7.67 -36.14
CA ALA A 208 -2.89 6.78 -36.08
C ALA A 208 -3.47 6.72 -34.66
N LYS A 209 -4.80 6.64 -34.55
CA LYS A 209 -5.49 6.42 -33.27
C LYS A 209 -5.60 4.93 -33.01
N VAL A 210 -4.89 4.45 -32.01
CA VAL A 210 -4.91 3.05 -31.57
C VAL A 210 -5.57 2.97 -30.21
N PHE A 211 -6.38 1.94 -29.94
CA PHE A 211 -6.97 1.75 -28.61
C PHE A 211 -5.86 1.44 -27.59
N ILE A 212 -5.95 2.03 -26.40
CA ILE A 212 -4.94 1.87 -25.34
C ILE A 212 -4.74 0.40 -25.02
N ARG A 213 -5.82 -0.37 -24.92
CA ARG A 213 -5.75 -1.81 -24.65
C ARG A 213 -4.96 -2.56 -25.73
N ASP A 214 -5.20 -2.24 -26.99
CA ASP A 214 -4.57 -2.94 -28.11
C ASP A 214 -3.08 -2.59 -28.20
N ALA A 215 -2.74 -1.32 -27.99
CA ALA A 215 -1.34 -0.89 -27.91
C ALA A 215 -0.57 -1.57 -26.77
N ILE A 216 -1.20 -1.75 -25.61
CA ILE A 216 -0.58 -2.47 -24.49
C ILE A 216 -0.50 -3.98 -24.78
N ALA A 217 -1.49 -4.56 -25.45
CA ALA A 217 -1.46 -5.97 -25.85
C ALA A 217 -0.33 -6.24 -26.85
N GLU A 218 -0.19 -5.40 -27.89
CA GLU A 218 0.92 -5.49 -28.84
C GLU A 218 2.28 -5.33 -28.13
N PHE A 219 2.36 -4.37 -27.20
CA PHE A 219 3.55 -4.21 -26.35
C PHE A 219 3.86 -5.46 -25.51
N GLU A 220 2.83 -6.15 -25.00
CA GLU A 220 2.95 -7.41 -24.27
C GLU A 220 3.32 -8.61 -25.15
N GLU A 221 3.37 -8.48 -26.47
CA GLU A 221 3.86 -9.51 -27.40
C GLU A 221 5.34 -9.32 -27.79
N LEU A 222 5.89 -8.12 -27.60
CA LEU A 222 7.28 -7.80 -27.96
C LEU A 222 8.31 -8.62 -27.16
N HIS A 223 9.54 -8.72 -27.65
CA HIS A 223 10.65 -9.32 -26.90
C HIS A 223 11.08 -8.41 -25.74
N LEU A 224 11.67 -8.98 -24.68
CA LEU A 224 12.02 -8.25 -23.45
C LEU A 224 12.83 -6.97 -23.70
N GLN A 225 13.85 -7.02 -24.57
CA GLN A 225 14.68 -5.85 -24.90
C GLN A 225 13.87 -4.71 -25.55
N GLN A 226 12.94 -5.06 -26.44
CA GLN A 226 12.06 -4.08 -27.09
C GLN A 226 11.04 -3.51 -26.11
N ARG A 227 10.55 -4.33 -25.16
CA ARG A 227 9.68 -3.85 -24.09
C ARG A 227 10.39 -2.84 -23.22
N GLU A 228 11.62 -3.11 -22.81
CA GLU A 228 12.37 -2.18 -21.96
C GLU A 228 12.59 -0.82 -22.64
N ALA A 229 12.88 -0.81 -23.95
CA ALA A 229 13.02 0.44 -24.70
C ALA A 229 11.70 1.21 -24.86
N LYS A 230 10.58 0.51 -25.12
CA LYS A 230 9.28 1.13 -25.41
C LYS A 230 8.39 1.40 -24.18
N ALA A 231 8.69 0.80 -23.02
CA ALA A 231 7.81 0.83 -21.85
C ALA A 231 7.53 2.24 -21.33
N THR A 232 8.59 3.01 -21.08
CA THR A 232 8.45 4.37 -20.50
C THR A 232 7.75 5.31 -21.49
N PRO A 233 8.14 5.39 -22.78
CA PRO A 233 7.44 6.22 -23.74
C PRO A 233 5.95 5.85 -23.91
N LEU A 234 5.63 4.55 -23.95
CA LEU A 234 4.24 4.10 -24.06
C LEU A 234 3.42 4.54 -22.84
N LEU A 235 3.96 4.36 -21.63
CA LEU A 235 3.29 4.78 -20.41
C LEU A 235 3.07 6.30 -20.34
N GLU A 236 4.03 7.10 -20.83
CA GLU A 236 3.86 8.54 -20.93
C GLU A 236 2.71 8.92 -21.87
N LYS A 237 2.60 8.28 -23.03
CA LYS A 237 1.48 8.47 -23.96
C LYS A 237 0.15 8.08 -23.32
N VAL A 238 0.10 6.94 -22.62
CA VAL A 238 -1.11 6.49 -21.91
C VAL A 238 -1.54 7.49 -20.84
N ILE A 239 -0.61 7.96 -20.01
CA ILE A 239 -0.92 8.96 -18.97
C ILE A 239 -1.35 10.29 -19.60
N ALA A 240 -0.73 10.72 -20.70
CA ALA A 240 -1.15 11.91 -21.43
C ALA A 240 -2.58 11.78 -21.96
N ALA A 241 -2.94 10.65 -22.55
CA ALA A 241 -4.32 10.38 -22.99
C ALA A 241 -5.31 10.37 -21.81
N LEU A 242 -4.92 9.81 -20.65
CA LEU A 242 -5.75 9.83 -19.45
C LEU A 242 -5.96 11.25 -18.89
N LYS A 243 -4.98 12.15 -19.03
CA LYS A 243 -5.11 13.56 -18.63
C LYS A 243 -6.08 14.34 -19.52
N GLU A 244 -6.06 14.05 -20.82
CA GLU A 244 -6.83 14.76 -21.83
C GLU A 244 -8.29 14.28 -21.94
N GLN A 245 -8.54 12.99 -21.71
CA GLN A 245 -9.89 12.44 -21.83
C GLN A 245 -10.84 12.94 -20.73
N THR A 246 -12.12 13.08 -21.06
CA THR A 246 -13.20 13.50 -20.14
C THR A 246 -14.30 12.46 -19.97
N LYS A 247 -14.19 11.32 -20.67
CA LYS A 247 -15.22 10.26 -20.72
C LYS A 247 -15.40 9.58 -19.37
N TYR A 248 -14.29 9.22 -18.72
CA TYR A 248 -14.29 8.58 -17.40
C TYR A 248 -13.51 9.43 -16.40
N PRO A 249 -13.94 9.54 -15.14
CA PRO A 249 -13.12 10.15 -14.12
C PRO A 249 -11.88 9.28 -13.81
N VAL A 250 -10.71 9.90 -13.68
CA VAL A 250 -9.44 9.23 -13.35
C VAL A 250 -9.09 9.44 -11.88
N LEU A 251 -8.83 8.36 -11.15
CA LEU A 251 -8.26 8.39 -9.81
C LEU A 251 -6.80 7.95 -9.89
N VAL A 252 -5.88 8.83 -9.52
CA VAL A 252 -4.47 8.45 -9.32
C VAL A 252 -4.22 8.36 -7.83
N ALA A 253 -4.05 7.15 -7.32
CA ALA A 253 -3.87 6.90 -5.90
C ALA A 253 -2.41 6.49 -5.65
N VAL A 254 -1.68 7.35 -4.92
CA VAL A 254 -0.22 7.24 -4.72
C VAL A 254 0.10 7.15 -3.24
N ASP A 255 0.57 5.99 -2.79
CA ASP A 255 1.09 5.85 -1.44
C ASP A 255 2.55 6.27 -1.36
N GLU A 256 2.97 6.72 -0.17
CA GLU A 256 4.30 7.27 0.11
C GLU A 256 4.70 8.46 -0.77
N ILE A 257 3.73 9.31 -1.13
CA ILE A 257 3.90 10.37 -2.15
C ILE A 257 5.04 11.35 -1.86
N ASN A 258 5.35 11.59 -0.58
CA ASN A 258 6.47 12.43 -0.17
C ASN A 258 7.84 11.90 -0.61
N ALA A 259 7.98 10.60 -0.87
CA ALA A 259 9.22 10.05 -1.42
C ALA A 259 9.58 10.68 -2.78
N LEU A 260 8.59 11.12 -3.56
CA LEU A 260 8.78 11.70 -4.89
C LEU A 260 9.25 13.16 -4.89
N HIS A 261 9.30 13.81 -3.72
CA HIS A 261 9.65 15.23 -3.60
C HIS A 261 11.02 15.47 -2.93
N GLY A 262 11.72 14.40 -2.53
CA GLY A 262 13.02 14.47 -1.85
C GLY A 262 14.21 14.19 -2.77
N MET A 263 15.33 13.83 -2.15
CA MET A 263 16.48 13.25 -2.86
C MET A 263 16.21 11.77 -3.15
N SER A 264 16.61 11.32 -4.33
CA SER A 264 16.62 9.90 -4.66
C SER A 264 17.94 9.26 -4.19
N LEU A 265 17.95 7.93 -4.11
CA LEU A 265 19.16 7.13 -3.90
C LEU A 265 19.95 6.90 -5.19
N TYR A 266 19.44 7.34 -6.34
CA TYR A 266 20.21 7.34 -7.57
C TYR A 266 21.37 8.32 -7.47
N ARG A 267 22.47 7.95 -8.11
CA ARG A 267 23.68 8.75 -8.15
C ARG A 267 24.03 9.12 -9.57
N ASP A 268 24.61 10.29 -9.73
CA ASP A 268 25.22 10.71 -10.99
C ASP A 268 26.58 9.99 -11.22
N LEU A 269 27.29 10.36 -12.29
CA LEU A 269 28.66 9.89 -12.57
C LEU A 269 29.68 10.31 -11.50
N ASP A 270 29.44 11.43 -10.82
CA ASP A 270 30.27 11.95 -9.73
C ASP A 270 29.87 11.35 -8.36
N PHE A 271 29.03 10.32 -8.35
CA PHE A 271 28.47 9.68 -7.15
C PHE A 271 27.62 10.56 -6.24
N LYS A 272 27.18 11.74 -6.69
CA LYS A 272 26.26 12.63 -5.96
C LYS A 272 24.82 12.15 -6.12
N LEU A 273 24.03 12.30 -5.06
CA LEU A 273 22.62 11.92 -5.08
C LEU A 273 21.84 12.81 -6.05
N LEU A 274 20.99 12.19 -6.87
CA LEU A 274 20.10 12.90 -7.78
C LEU A 274 18.79 13.29 -7.09
N PRO A 275 18.25 14.49 -7.35
CA PRO A 275 16.90 14.83 -6.93
C PRO A 275 15.87 13.85 -7.52
N SER A 276 14.76 13.60 -6.81
CA SER A 276 13.68 12.74 -7.32
C SER A 276 13.06 13.28 -8.62
N GLN A 277 13.17 14.57 -8.87
CA GLN A 277 12.73 15.21 -10.12
C GLN A 277 13.52 14.79 -11.36
N ASN A 278 14.73 14.24 -11.17
CA ASN A 278 15.54 13.67 -12.25
C ASN A 278 15.12 12.24 -12.59
N VAL A 279 14.27 11.60 -11.78
CA VAL A 279 13.67 10.32 -12.11
C VAL A 279 12.37 10.58 -12.88
N LYS A 280 12.32 10.15 -14.14
CA LYS A 280 11.22 10.47 -15.07
C LYS A 280 9.85 10.06 -14.52
N MET A 281 9.77 8.83 -14.00
CA MET A 281 8.56 8.28 -13.38
C MET A 281 8.15 9.00 -12.10
N ALA A 282 9.11 9.38 -11.25
CA ALA A 282 8.82 10.13 -10.03
C ALA A 282 8.31 11.53 -10.35
N LYS A 283 8.85 12.19 -11.38
CA LYS A 283 8.36 13.48 -11.87
C LYS A 283 6.92 13.37 -12.39
N LEU A 284 6.63 12.33 -13.18
CA LEU A 284 5.31 12.10 -13.79
C LEU A 284 4.23 11.87 -12.72
N LEU A 285 4.54 11.07 -11.70
CA LEU A 285 3.60 10.69 -10.64
C LEU A 285 3.58 11.68 -9.45
N GLY A 286 4.66 12.43 -9.24
CA GLY A 286 4.79 13.41 -8.16
C GLY A 286 4.03 14.72 -8.39
N ALA A 287 3.52 14.96 -9.59
CA ALA A 287 2.73 16.14 -9.94
C ALA A 287 1.29 16.06 -9.37
N TYR A 288 1.12 15.90 -8.06
CA TYR A 288 -0.19 15.56 -7.48
C TYR A 288 -1.14 16.75 -7.27
N LEU A 289 -0.64 17.97 -7.03
CA LEU A 289 -1.48 19.18 -6.94
C LEU A 289 -1.87 19.75 -8.29
N ASP A 290 -0.99 19.58 -9.28
CA ASP A 290 -1.13 20.13 -10.62
C ASP A 290 -0.92 19.03 -11.65
N ALA A 291 -1.76 18.01 -11.53
CA ALA A 291 -1.64 16.80 -12.32
C ALA A 291 -2.12 17.00 -13.77
N GLY A 292 -2.86 18.08 -14.02
CA GLY A 292 -3.35 18.46 -15.36
C GLY A 292 -4.45 17.54 -15.91
N TYR A 293 -5.12 16.74 -15.08
CA TYR A 293 -6.26 15.93 -15.53
C TYR A 293 -7.49 16.81 -15.74
N LYS A 294 -8.10 16.75 -16.93
CA LYS A 294 -9.38 17.42 -17.20
C LYS A 294 -10.51 16.84 -16.36
N ARG A 295 -10.54 15.51 -16.22
CA ARG A 295 -11.49 14.82 -15.35
C ARG A 295 -10.78 13.79 -14.49
N GLY A 296 -10.05 14.26 -13.49
CA GLY A 296 -9.36 13.34 -12.58
C GLY A 296 -8.95 13.99 -11.27
N VAL A 297 -8.67 13.13 -10.28
CA VAL A 297 -8.24 13.52 -8.94
C VAL A 297 -7.04 12.66 -8.56
N VAL A 298 -6.03 13.29 -7.98
CA VAL A 298 -4.91 12.58 -7.36
C VAL A 298 -5.14 12.51 -5.85
N VAL A 299 -5.00 11.33 -5.27
CA VAL A 299 -5.05 11.11 -3.82
C VAL A 299 -3.69 10.55 -3.40
N GLY A 300 -2.94 11.35 -2.65
CA GLY A 300 -1.65 10.98 -2.10
C GLY A 300 -1.74 10.60 -0.63
N ALA A 301 -1.01 9.58 -0.21
CA ALA A 301 -0.72 9.33 1.20
C ALA A 301 0.75 9.58 1.50
N ALA A 302 1.05 10.39 2.50
CA ALA A 302 2.41 10.60 2.96
C ALA A 302 2.88 9.42 3.81
N THR A 303 4.15 9.03 3.70
CA THR A 303 4.81 8.14 4.66
C THR A 303 5.59 8.94 5.68
N ARG A 304 5.44 8.58 6.95
CA ARG A 304 6.23 9.12 8.08
C ARG A 304 7.13 8.05 8.68
N GLN A 305 7.44 7.01 7.91
CA GLN A 305 8.28 5.90 8.31
C GLN A 305 9.47 5.74 7.36
N GLY A 306 10.57 5.16 7.87
CA GLY A 306 11.75 4.87 7.08
C GLY A 306 12.48 6.11 6.55
N LEU A 307 13.17 5.94 5.42
CA LEU A 307 14.08 6.92 4.83
C LEU A 307 13.38 8.25 4.48
N PHE A 308 12.10 8.21 4.10
CA PHE A 308 11.38 9.36 3.59
C PHE A 308 10.55 10.08 4.66
N ALA A 309 10.62 9.66 5.94
CA ALA A 309 9.76 10.17 7.01
C ALA A 309 9.77 11.70 7.15
N ASN A 310 10.95 12.31 6.98
CA ASN A 310 11.18 13.73 7.17
C ASN A 310 11.14 14.56 5.88
N VAL A 311 10.79 13.94 4.74
CA VAL A 311 10.68 14.69 3.49
C VAL A 311 9.50 15.66 3.60
N LYS A 312 9.82 16.95 3.35
CA LYS A 312 8.82 18.00 3.29
C LYS A 312 8.13 17.94 1.93
N LEU A 313 6.81 17.98 1.97
CA LEU A 313 6.01 18.10 0.77
C LEU A 313 5.94 19.57 0.32
N PRO A 314 5.73 19.82 -0.99
CA PRO A 314 5.57 21.18 -1.49
C PRO A 314 4.37 21.89 -0.83
N PRO A 315 4.38 23.23 -0.78
CA PRO A 315 3.28 23.99 -0.18
C PRO A 315 1.95 23.66 -0.87
N PHE A 316 0.93 23.42 -0.06
CA PHE A 316 -0.39 23.02 -0.50
C PHE A 316 -1.30 24.24 -0.55
N LYS A 317 -2.13 24.35 -1.60
CA LYS A 317 -3.24 25.30 -1.62
C LYS A 317 -4.32 24.91 -0.60
N ALA A 318 -4.59 23.60 -0.48
CA ALA A 318 -5.58 23.04 0.45
C ALA A 318 -4.89 22.39 1.66
N LYS A 319 -5.52 22.46 2.83
CA LYS A 319 -4.98 21.80 4.03
C LYS A 319 -5.01 20.27 3.85
N PRO A 320 -3.92 19.56 4.19
CA PRO A 320 -3.91 18.10 4.13
C PRO A 320 -4.92 17.50 5.12
N ILE A 321 -5.49 16.36 4.75
CA ILE A 321 -6.35 15.54 5.58
C ILE A 321 -5.46 14.88 6.64
N GLN A 322 -5.58 15.34 7.88
CA GLN A 322 -4.80 14.84 9.01
C GLN A 322 -5.46 13.60 9.61
N LEU A 323 -4.81 12.45 9.48
CA LEU A 323 -5.25 11.20 10.09
C LEU A 323 -4.72 11.08 11.51
N ARG A 324 -5.66 10.79 12.41
CA ARG A 324 -5.38 10.50 13.81
C ARG A 324 -5.34 9.00 14.07
N GLY A 325 -4.92 8.61 15.27
CA GLY A 325 -5.16 7.27 15.78
C GLY A 325 -6.66 6.96 15.84
N PHE A 326 -6.99 5.68 15.95
CA PHE A 326 -8.34 5.22 16.23
C PHE A 326 -8.90 5.86 17.51
N THR A 327 -10.18 6.20 17.44
CA THR A 327 -11.02 6.50 18.59
C THR A 327 -11.26 5.24 19.42
N THR A 328 -11.69 5.39 20.68
CA THR A 328 -12.02 4.24 21.54
C THR A 328 -13.06 3.33 20.91
N GLY A 329 -14.08 3.88 20.24
CA GLY A 329 -15.08 3.10 19.50
C GLY A 329 -14.48 2.33 18.31
N GLU A 330 -13.57 2.95 17.54
CA GLU A 330 -12.87 2.25 16.46
C GLU A 330 -11.96 1.13 16.98
N ILE A 331 -11.29 1.34 18.13
CA ILE A 331 -10.47 0.32 18.80
C ILE A 331 -11.35 -0.85 19.25
N GLU A 332 -12.49 -0.56 19.89
CA GLU A 332 -13.44 -1.57 20.34
C GLU A 332 -13.97 -2.40 19.16
N THR A 333 -14.41 -1.76 18.08
CA THR A 333 -14.86 -2.45 16.87
C THR A 333 -13.74 -3.30 16.25
N TYR A 334 -12.52 -2.76 16.20
CA TYR A 334 -11.35 -3.46 15.64
C TYR A 334 -11.00 -4.74 16.42
N ILE A 335 -10.89 -4.64 17.75
CA ILE A 335 -10.56 -5.77 18.61
C ILE A 335 -11.70 -6.79 18.62
N THR A 336 -12.94 -6.32 18.68
CA THR A 336 -14.12 -7.19 18.62
C THR A 336 -14.14 -7.98 17.31
N TYR A 337 -13.80 -7.34 16.20
CA TYR A 337 -13.66 -8.02 14.91
C TYR A 337 -12.56 -9.08 14.97
N MET A 338 -11.35 -8.70 15.40
CA MET A 338 -10.22 -9.64 15.52
C MET A 338 -10.54 -10.83 16.43
N HIS A 339 -11.26 -10.61 17.52
CA HIS A 339 -11.68 -11.67 18.42
C HIS A 339 -12.66 -12.64 17.77
N LYS A 340 -13.66 -12.11 17.05
CA LYS A 340 -14.66 -12.93 16.36
C LYS A 340 -14.07 -13.77 15.22
N VAL A 341 -13.10 -13.22 14.49
CA VAL A 341 -12.37 -13.98 13.45
C VAL A 341 -11.30 -14.91 14.04
N ARG A 342 -11.15 -14.92 15.38
CA ARG A 342 -10.18 -15.73 16.15
C ARG A 342 -8.71 -15.41 15.87
N ASP A 343 -8.45 -14.18 15.43
CA ASP A 343 -7.09 -13.63 15.31
C ASP A 343 -6.61 -13.03 16.64
N PHE A 344 -7.53 -12.78 17.58
CA PHE A 344 -7.24 -12.25 18.90
C PHE A 344 -8.00 -13.04 19.97
N PHE A 345 -7.32 -13.57 20.97
CA PHE A 345 -7.94 -14.51 21.90
C PHE A 345 -8.58 -13.84 23.10
N THR A 346 -8.05 -12.71 23.57
CA THR A 346 -8.64 -11.98 24.69
C THR A 346 -9.97 -11.34 24.26
N PRO A 347 -11.04 -11.53 25.05
CA PRO A 347 -12.31 -10.87 24.77
C PRO A 347 -12.17 -9.35 24.92
N PRO A 348 -12.84 -8.56 24.06
CA PRO A 348 -12.83 -7.11 24.19
C PRO A 348 -13.48 -6.70 25.52
N SER A 349 -12.73 -5.96 26.33
CA SER A 349 -13.22 -5.35 27.58
C SER A 349 -12.95 -3.84 27.54
N LYS A 350 -13.75 -3.06 28.28
CA LYS A 350 -13.55 -1.60 28.36
C LYS A 350 -12.16 -1.24 28.87
N GLU A 351 -11.68 -1.96 29.89
CA GLU A 351 -10.33 -1.79 30.45
C GLU A 351 -9.24 -2.05 29.41
N LEU A 352 -9.39 -3.08 28.58
CA LEU A 352 -8.44 -3.37 27.50
C LEU A 352 -8.45 -2.28 26.44
N VAL A 353 -9.64 -1.79 26.04
CA VAL A 353 -9.78 -0.72 25.06
C VAL A 353 -9.13 0.57 25.58
N GLU A 354 -9.37 0.94 26.84
CA GLU A 354 -8.76 2.10 27.48
C GLU A 354 -7.23 1.95 27.61
N TYR A 355 -6.76 0.76 28.02
CA TYR A 355 -5.34 0.44 28.09
C TYR A 355 -4.66 0.59 26.73
N LEU A 356 -5.24 0.02 25.67
CA LEU A 356 -4.68 0.13 24.32
C LEU A 356 -4.74 1.56 23.80
N ALA A 357 -5.83 2.28 24.03
CA ALA A 357 -5.94 3.69 23.68
C ALA A 357 -4.84 4.53 24.36
N PHE A 358 -4.57 4.28 25.65
CA PHE A 358 -3.54 4.95 26.42
C PHE A 358 -2.12 4.60 25.93
N CYS A 359 -1.78 3.31 25.85
CA CYS A 359 -0.43 2.86 25.53
C CYS A 359 -0.03 3.12 24.07
N THR A 360 -0.98 3.08 23.14
CA THR A 360 -0.70 3.21 21.70
C THR A 360 -1.06 4.58 21.13
N ALA A 361 -1.66 5.47 21.95
CA ALA A 361 -2.32 6.69 21.49
C ALA A 361 -3.32 6.43 20.34
N GLY A 362 -3.95 5.25 20.36
CA GLY A 362 -4.88 4.78 19.33
C GLY A 362 -4.23 4.43 17.98
N ARG A 363 -2.91 4.34 17.85
CA ARG A 363 -2.27 4.09 16.54
C ARG A 363 -2.52 2.65 16.08
N PRO A 364 -3.20 2.43 14.93
CA PRO A 364 -3.52 1.09 14.44
C PRO A 364 -2.32 0.14 14.36
N LEU A 365 -1.17 0.63 13.89
CA LEU A 365 0.05 -0.20 13.80
C LEU A 365 0.52 -0.68 15.18
N ASP A 366 0.46 0.17 16.20
CA ASP A 366 0.95 -0.16 17.53
C ASP A 366 -0.07 -1.03 18.29
N ILE A 367 -1.37 -0.83 18.03
CA ILE A 367 -2.43 -1.75 18.48
C ILE A 367 -2.22 -3.14 17.89
N GLU A 368 -1.99 -3.24 16.58
CA GLU A 368 -1.78 -4.54 15.93
C GLU A 368 -0.55 -5.26 16.49
N LYS A 369 0.54 -4.53 16.76
CA LYS A 369 1.71 -5.09 17.43
C LYS A 369 1.38 -5.59 18.84
N ALA A 370 0.65 -4.79 19.62
CA ALA A 370 0.25 -5.18 20.97
C ALA A 370 -0.61 -6.45 20.96
N CYS A 371 -1.59 -6.53 20.05
CA CYS A 371 -2.43 -7.71 19.85
C CYS A 371 -1.60 -8.92 19.40
N ALA A 372 -0.65 -8.74 18.48
CA ALA A 372 0.23 -9.82 18.03
C ALA A 372 1.12 -10.35 19.17
N HIS A 373 1.65 -9.48 20.04
CA HIS A 373 2.43 -9.90 21.21
C HIS A 373 1.62 -10.81 22.16
N GLU A 374 0.32 -10.59 22.30
CA GLU A 374 -0.55 -11.45 23.10
C GLU A 374 -0.63 -12.88 22.52
N ILE A 375 -0.72 -13.01 21.20
CA ILE A 375 -0.72 -14.32 20.52
C ILE A 375 0.56 -15.09 20.86
N PHE A 376 1.72 -14.42 20.83
CA PHE A 376 2.99 -15.04 21.21
C PHE A 376 3.05 -15.42 22.70
N ASN A 377 2.45 -14.62 23.59
CA ASN A 377 2.40 -14.89 25.02
C ASN A 377 1.44 -16.04 25.37
N LEU A 378 0.32 -16.20 24.65
CA LEU A 378 -0.57 -17.35 24.79
C LEU A 378 0.06 -18.61 24.19
N GLY A 379 0.79 -18.49 23.08
CA GLY A 379 1.58 -19.58 22.51
C GLY A 379 2.60 -20.16 23.50
N GLN A 380 3.16 -19.35 24.40
CA GLN A 380 4.01 -19.86 25.49
C GLN A 380 3.25 -20.57 26.62
N ARG A 381 1.96 -20.25 26.83
CA ARG A 381 1.11 -20.89 27.85
C ARG A 381 0.41 -22.17 27.35
N THR A 382 0.28 -22.36 26.04
CA THR A 382 -0.45 -23.50 25.41
C THR A 382 0.42 -24.44 24.57
N PHE A 383 1.76 -24.38 24.68
CA PHE A 383 2.50 -25.59 24.32
C PHE A 383 2.00 -26.72 25.23
N PRO A 384 1.58 -27.87 24.68
CA PRO A 384 1.49 -29.07 25.49
C PRO A 384 2.84 -29.21 26.21
N ASN A 385 2.86 -29.88 27.36
CA ASN A 385 4.10 -30.35 27.98
C ASN A 385 4.80 -31.39 27.07
N TYR A 386 5.12 -31.03 25.82
CA TYR A 386 6.13 -31.67 25.04
C TYR A 386 7.40 -31.43 25.81
N VAL A 387 7.83 -32.50 26.48
CA VAL A 387 9.12 -32.70 27.12
C VAL A 387 10.10 -31.70 26.53
N LYS A 388 10.58 -30.77 27.37
CA LYS A 388 11.74 -29.94 27.06
C LYS A 388 12.87 -30.90 26.68
N LYS A 389 12.98 -31.26 25.40
CA LYS A 389 14.24 -31.73 24.82
C LYS A 389 15.10 -30.49 24.75
N THR A 390 15.78 -30.24 25.85
CA THR A 390 17.00 -29.43 25.91
C THR A 390 17.96 -29.93 24.84
N GLN A 391 17.86 -29.38 23.62
CA GLN A 391 18.82 -29.64 22.55
C GLN A 391 19.13 -28.41 21.67
N PHE A 392 18.87 -27.19 22.15
CA PHE A 392 19.37 -25.98 21.47
C PHE A 392 20.42 -25.16 22.24
N TYR A 393 20.72 -25.54 23.49
CA TYR A 393 21.92 -25.06 24.20
C TYR A 393 22.43 -26.16 25.13
N LYS A 394 23.27 -27.05 24.59
CA LYS A 394 24.36 -27.74 25.31
C LYS A 394 25.14 -28.58 24.31
N GLN A 395 26.26 -28.03 23.83
CA GLN A 395 27.54 -28.72 23.65
C GLN A 395 28.57 -27.70 23.12
N GLY A 396 28.93 -26.75 23.98
CA GLY A 396 30.34 -26.36 24.13
C GLY A 396 30.80 -27.08 25.38
N GLY A 397 31.71 -28.04 25.21
CA GLY A 397 32.16 -28.94 26.28
C GLY A 397 32.90 -28.17 27.37
N TYR A 398 32.50 -28.44 28.61
CA TYR A 398 33.41 -28.49 29.74
C TYR A 398 33.01 -29.76 30.49
N ASP A 399 33.88 -30.76 30.38
CA ASP A 399 33.80 -32.01 31.13
C ASP A 399 34.24 -31.70 32.58
N ASP A 400 33.29 -31.71 33.50
CA ASP A 400 33.57 -31.90 34.92
C ASP A 400 33.49 -33.41 35.17
N ASP A 401 34.65 -34.07 35.13
CA ASP A 401 34.97 -35.22 35.98
C ASP A 401 36.39 -35.67 35.67
N LEU A 402 37.40 -34.98 36.21
CA LEU A 402 38.71 -35.57 36.43
C LEU A 402 39.43 -34.90 37.61
N ILE A 403 39.69 -35.74 38.62
CA ILE A 403 40.83 -35.73 39.56
C ILE A 403 40.58 -35.01 40.91
N THR A 404 40.11 -35.81 41.87
CA THR A 404 40.54 -35.71 43.27
C THR A 404 42.01 -36.15 43.37
N ASP A 405 42.93 -35.21 43.57
CA ASP A 405 44.30 -35.49 44.02
C ASP A 405 44.52 -34.82 45.40
N PRO A 406 44.74 -35.59 46.47
CA PRO A 406 44.83 -35.06 47.84
C PRO A 406 46.22 -34.53 48.24
N SER A 407 47.09 -34.12 47.29
CA SER A 407 48.49 -33.77 47.59
C SER A 407 48.92 -32.33 47.30
N ILE A 408 48.08 -31.32 47.54
CA ILE A 408 48.54 -29.92 47.48
C ILE A 408 48.09 -29.18 48.76
N PRO A 409 49.01 -28.58 49.55
CA PRO A 409 48.68 -27.99 50.84
C PRO A 409 48.01 -26.62 50.69
N ASP A 410 47.08 -26.34 51.60
CA ASP A 410 46.52 -25.01 51.86
C ASP A 410 47.60 -23.94 52.01
N LEU A 411 47.46 -22.84 51.29
CA LEU A 411 48.10 -21.56 51.64
C LEU A 411 47.13 -20.41 51.35
N MET A 412 46.79 -19.74 52.46
CA MET A 412 46.35 -18.36 52.70
C MET A 412 46.03 -17.44 51.51
#